data_AF-A0AA38LDS0-F1
#
_entry.id   AF-A0AA38LDS0-F1
#
_cell.length_a   1.000
_cell.length_b   1.000
_cell.length_c   1.000
_cell.angle_alpha   90.00
_cell.angle_beta   90.00
_cell.angle_gamma   90.00
#
_symmetry.space_group_name_H-M   'P 1'
#
loop_
_entity.id
_entity.type
_entity.pdbx_description
1 polymer ?
#
loop_
_entity_poly.entity_id
_entity_poly.type
_entity_poly.pdbx_seq_one_letter_code
_entity_poly.pdbx_strand_id
1 'polypeptide(L)' 'YIDQLGMASAYNTKSYCRQSLIGGNYGLLSATTYVPNPDYYSALLWHRPMGVRVLSISSKGTQHLHAYAHCSKTT' A
#
# COMPACT_ATOMS: atom_id res chain seq x y z
N TYR A 1 6.64 1.28 1.99
CA TYR A 1 5.28 1.78 1.74
C TYR A 1 4.24 0.68 1.61
N ILE A 2 4.31 -0.23 0.61
CA ILE A 2 3.33 -1.34 0.46
C ILE A 2 3.29 -2.24 1.70
N ASP A 3 4.45 -2.55 2.26
CA ASP A 3 4.56 -3.33 3.48
C ASP A 3 3.79 -2.71 4.67
N GLN A 4 3.88 -1.38 4.81
CA GLN A 4 3.13 -0.64 5.84
C GLN A 4 1.62 -0.72 5.61
N LEU A 5 1.16 -0.67 4.35
CA LEU A 5 -0.26 -0.85 4.01
C LEU A 5 -0.75 -2.25 4.40
N GLY A 6 0.05 -3.28 4.09
CA GLY A 6 -0.24 -4.68 4.44
C GLY A 6 -0.22 -4.95 5.94
N MET A 7 0.78 -4.46 6.67
CA MET A 7 0.82 -4.58 8.12
C MET A 7 -0.34 -3.85 8.78
N ALA A 8 -0.61 -2.61 8.37
CA ALA A 8 -1.69 -1.82 8.93
C ALA A 8 -3.05 -2.51 8.73
N SER A 9 -3.30 -3.08 7.55
CA SER A 9 -4.54 -3.83 7.28
C SER A 9 -4.63 -5.11 8.10
N ALA A 10 -3.53 -5.85 8.25
CA ALA A 10 -3.46 -7.06 9.09
C ALA A 10 -3.80 -6.77 10.57
N TYR A 11 -3.39 -5.61 11.08
CA TYR A 11 -3.74 -5.13 12.43
C TYR A 11 -5.00 -4.26 12.46
N ASN A 12 -5.92 -4.44 11.50
CA ASN A 12 -7.25 -3.85 11.50
C ASN A 12 -7.29 -2.30 11.46
N THR A 13 -6.22 -1.66 10.99
CA THR A 13 -6.21 -0.22 10.73
C THR A 13 -7.16 0.11 9.59
N LYS A 14 -8.13 1.00 9.83
CA LYS A 14 -9.22 1.28 8.88
C LYS A 14 -8.85 2.27 7.78
N SER A 15 -7.84 3.11 8.01
CA SER A 15 -7.44 4.14 7.07
C SER A 15 -5.94 4.41 7.20
N TYR A 16 -5.29 4.66 6.05
CA TYR A 16 -3.87 4.95 5.99
C TYR A 16 -3.69 6.27 5.23
N CYS A 17 -3.17 7.29 5.92
CA CYS A 17 -2.91 8.60 5.32
C CYS A 17 -1.43 8.71 4.95
N ARG A 18 -1.14 8.64 3.64
CA ARG A 18 0.23 8.81 3.13
C ARG A 18 0.59 10.30 3.06
N GLN A 19 1.45 10.75 3.97
CA GLN A 19 2.16 12.02 3.84
C GLN A 19 3.29 11.84 2.81
N SER A 20 3.42 12.64 1.75
CA SER A 20 2.46 13.61 1.21
C SER A 20 2.04 13.19 -0.21
N LEU A 21 0.93 13.76 -0.70
CA LEU A 21 0.62 13.68 -2.12
C LEU A 21 1.65 14.48 -2.94
N ILE A 22 1.93 15.72 -2.52
CA ILE A 22 2.91 16.64 -3.11
C ILE A 22 3.67 17.32 -1.97
N GLY A 23 4.97 17.58 -2.18
CA GLY A 23 5.83 18.30 -1.24
C GLY A 23 6.73 17.38 -0.41
N GLY A 24 7.87 17.91 0.05
CA GLY A 24 8.94 17.09 0.61
C GLY A 24 9.63 16.22 -0.45
N ASN A 25 10.68 15.50 -0.04
CA ASN A 25 11.44 14.59 -0.92
C ASN A 25 10.80 13.19 -1.07
N TYR A 26 9.67 12.94 -0.41
CA TYR A 26 8.96 11.64 -0.37
C TYR A 26 7.50 11.72 -0.84
N GLY A 27 7.10 12.84 -1.45
CA GLY A 27 5.77 13.02 -2.02
C GLY A 27 5.48 12.01 -3.14
N LEU A 28 4.22 11.63 -3.31
CA LEU A 28 3.83 10.71 -4.39
C LEU A 28 4.00 11.33 -5.78
N LEU A 29 3.90 12.65 -5.88
CA LEU A 29 4.13 13.41 -7.11
C LEU A 29 5.28 14.40 -6.91
N SER A 30 6.06 14.59 -7.97
CA SER A 30 7.04 15.68 -8.05
C SER A 30 6.36 17.04 -7.87
N ALA A 31 6.90 17.88 -6.98
CA ALA A 31 6.33 19.20 -6.69
C ALA A 31 6.47 20.20 -7.84
N THR A 32 7.42 19.98 -8.75
CA THR A 32 7.68 20.89 -9.88
C THR A 32 7.04 20.40 -11.17
N THR A 33 7.13 19.09 -11.43
CA THR A 33 6.71 18.51 -12.72
C THR A 33 5.40 17.75 -12.65
N TYR A 34 4.88 17.47 -11.44
CA TYR A 34 3.70 16.62 -11.19
C TYR A 34 3.81 15.19 -11.73
N VAL A 35 5.00 14.79 -12.18
CA VAL A 35 5.27 13.43 -12.60
C VAL A 35 5.20 12.50 -11.38
N PRO A 36 4.50 11.35 -11.48
CA PRO A 36 4.43 10.40 -10.39
C PRO A 36 5.78 9.77 -10.03
N ASN A 37 6.08 9.74 -8.73
CA ASN A 37 7.20 8.99 -8.19
C ASN A 37 6.84 7.48 -8.10
N PRO A 38 7.84 6.57 -8.00
CA PRO A 38 7.58 5.13 -7.93
C PRO A 38 6.55 4.69 -6.87
N ASP A 39 6.50 5.36 -5.72
CA ASP A 39 5.53 5.09 -4.65
C ASP A 39 4.08 5.39 -5.05
N TYR A 40 3.83 6.28 -6.02
CA TYR A 40 2.48 6.51 -6.55
C TYR A 40 1.94 5.24 -7.21
N TYR A 41 2.78 4.56 -8.00
CA TYR A 41 2.38 3.31 -8.68
C TYR A 41 2.13 2.19 -7.66
N SER A 42 2.88 2.17 -6.57
CA SER A 42 2.60 1.28 -5.43
C SER A 42 1.21 1.55 -4.83
N ALA A 43 0.84 2.82 -4.63
CA ALA A 43 -0.50 3.19 -4.15
C ALA A 43 -1.59 2.78 -5.16
N LEU A 44 -1.34 2.98 -6.45
CA LEU A 44 -2.28 2.64 -7.53
C LEU A 44 -2.53 1.13 -7.61
N LEU A 45 -1.45 0.33 -7.56
CA LEU A 45 -1.51 -1.13 -7.55
C LEU A 45 -2.10 -1.70 -6.26
N TRP A 46 -2.03 -0.98 -5.14
CA TRP A 46 -2.79 -1.34 -3.96
C TRP A 46 -4.28 -1.02 -4.17
N HIS A 47 -4.58 0.20 -4.59
CA HIS A 47 -5.95 0.73 -4.68
C HIS A 47 -6.86 -0.04 -5.66
N ARG A 48 -6.31 -0.59 -6.74
CA ARG A 48 -7.07 -1.28 -7.80
C ARG A 48 -7.52 -2.69 -7.38
N PRO A 49 -6.63 -3.67 -7.15
CA PRO A 49 -6.99 -5.04 -6.80
C PRO A 49 -7.27 -5.29 -5.31
N MET A 50 -6.63 -4.59 -4.37
CA MET A 50 -6.77 -4.93 -2.94
C MET A 50 -8.10 -4.41 -2.39
N GLY A 51 -9.02 -5.32 -2.06
CA GLY A 51 -10.28 -5.01 -1.41
C GLY A 51 -10.16 -4.78 0.10
N VAL A 52 -11.26 -4.41 0.74
CA VAL A 52 -11.29 -4.06 2.17
C VAL A 52 -11.30 -5.27 3.10
N ARG A 53 -11.63 -6.46 2.59
CA ARG A 53 -11.66 -7.71 3.37
C ARG A 53 -10.27 -8.32 3.41
N VAL A 54 -9.64 -8.29 4.58
CA VAL A 54 -8.31 -8.87 4.83
C VAL A 54 -8.46 -10.37 5.12
N LEU A 55 -7.56 -11.18 4.58
CA LEU A 55 -7.50 -12.62 4.78
C LEU A 55 -6.31 -12.99 5.67
N SER A 56 -6.50 -13.94 6.57
CA SER A 56 -5.40 -14.52 7.33
C SER A 56 -4.58 -15.43 6.43
N ILE A 57 -3.26 -15.32 6.49
CA ILE A 57 -2.35 -16.21 5.80
C ILE A 57 -1.38 -16.84 6.81
N SER A 58 -0.96 -18.07 6.54
CA SER A 58 0.21 -18.65 7.19
C SER A 58 1.22 -19.01 6.11
N SER A 59 2.43 -18.48 6.19
CA SER A 59 3.51 -18.88 5.30
C SER A 59 4.64 -19.49 6.12
N LYS A 60 5.31 -20.52 5.56
CA LYS A 60 6.58 -21.03 6.09
C LYS A 60 7.77 -20.22 5.53
N GLY A 61 7.58 -18.91 5.38
CA GLY A 61 8.55 -18.01 4.77
C GLY A 61 9.71 -17.66 5.70
N THR A 62 10.71 -16.98 5.16
CA THR A 62 11.80 -16.38 5.95
C THR A 62 11.36 -15.02 6.51
N GLN A 63 12.13 -14.47 7.45
CA GLN A 63 11.89 -13.13 8.02
C GLN A 63 11.95 -11.99 6.98
N HIS A 64 12.41 -12.25 5.76
CA HIS A 64 12.50 -11.25 4.68
C HIS A 64 11.35 -11.35 3.67
N LEU A 65 10.47 -12.36 3.80
CA LEU A 65 9.33 -12.56 2.92
C LEU A 65 8.04 -12.14 3.65
N HIS A 66 7.53 -10.96 3.31
CA HIS A 66 6.24 -10.50 3.80
C HIS A 66 5.17 -10.75 2.75
N ALA A 67 4.07 -11.38 3.17
CA ALA A 67 2.93 -11.68 2.31
C ALA A 67 1.65 -11.14 2.95
N TYR A 68 0.74 -10.66 2.12
CA TYR A 68 -0.56 -10.12 2.53
C TYR A 68 -1.62 -10.58 1.54
N ALA A 69 -2.80 -10.92 2.02
CA ALA A 69 -3.91 -11.34 1.17
C ALA A 69 -5.19 -10.58 1.53
N HIS A 70 -5.87 -10.10 0.50
CA HIS A 70 -7.16 -9.44 0.59
C HIS A 70 -8.11 -10.09 -0.42
N CYS A 71 -9.42 -10.04 -0.18
CA CYS A 71 -10.37 -10.29 -1.26
C CYS A 71 -10.16 -9.24 -2.37
N SER A 72 -10.35 -9.65 -3.63
CA SER A 72 -10.29 -8.71 -4.75
C SER A 72 -11.33 -7.61 -4.58
N LYS A 73 -10.97 -6.39 -4.94
CA LYS A 73 -11.89 -5.26 -4.99
C LYS A 73 -12.95 -5.55 -6.07
N THR A 74 -14.21 -5.63 -5.65
CA THR A 74 -15.35 -5.72 -6.57
C THR A 74 -15.62 -4.32 -7.09
N THR A 75 -15.61 -4.15 -8.41
CA THR A 75 -15.86 -2.88 -9.10
C THR A 75 -17.28 -2.39 -8.87
#